data_AF-A0A1H5AQA9-F1
#
_entry.id   AF-A0A1H5AQA9-F1
#
_cell.length_a   1.000
_cell.length_b   1.000
_cell.length_c   1.000
_cell.angle_alpha   90.00
_cell.angle_beta   90.00
_cell.angle_gamma   90.00
#
_symmetry.space_group_name_H-M   'P 1'
#
loop_
_entity.id
_entity.type
_entity.pdbx_description
1 polymer ?
#
loop_
_entity_poly.entity_id
_entity_poly.type
_entity_poly.pdbx_seq_one_letter_code
_entity_poly.pdbx_strand_id
1 'polypeptide(L)'
;MSGSGGDEQLEPFGRIKLDGIYFDWASGHYLNPRLLAYELAATIETLAPLDQPIQALHASVFSEGRSDRTIQITHGALADYFITASTGRATTTISTSSGPIPAADVLIWRKWIERLVGEATARTELAAGFAQPANDSASFLMAVNGSAATSRVPQTLIPSNSSIVLKTQQALLRREGEKSASEQLDEHQVALKRAEQKVVELSAQLETKTAQNQQLMDELELQRRELNEERRARREAEDESIHMEERLEQVMGLAELMRQDNPLSPPELIRALQCWRELTQDGTHNPAGAGGRGVHPLVEVWIERNCYQLNKTEAERLCAVVSWRKRGSGAIRSQ
;
A
#
# COMPACT_ATOMS: atom_id res chain seq x y z
N MET A 1 -12.55 14.77 44.67
CA MET A 1 -11.35 15.63 44.67
C MET A 1 -10.14 14.72 44.83
N SER A 2 -9.59 14.28 43.71
CA SER A 2 -8.39 13.44 43.65
C SER A 2 -7.75 13.69 42.29
N GLY A 3 -6.69 14.49 42.30
CA GLY A 3 -5.83 14.71 41.14
C GLY A 3 -4.98 13.47 40.87
N SER A 4 -4.78 13.20 39.59
CA SER A 4 -3.83 12.22 39.06
C SER A 4 -3.36 12.76 37.73
N GLY A 5 -2.33 13.61 37.77
CA GLY A 5 -1.53 14.02 36.62
C GLY A 5 -0.14 13.40 36.73
N GLY A 6 0.44 13.06 35.57
CA GLY A 6 1.78 12.48 35.38
C GLY A 6 1.70 10.97 35.14
N ASP A 7 1.98 10.38 33.98
CA ASP A 7 2.89 10.78 32.90
C ASP A 7 2.23 10.56 31.53
N GLU A 8 1.69 11.62 30.92
CA GLU A 8 1.56 11.66 29.46
C GLU A 8 2.94 11.98 28.88
N GLN A 9 3.78 10.96 28.85
CA GLN A 9 5.05 10.99 28.15
C GLN A 9 4.70 11.14 26.67
N LEU A 10 4.82 12.36 26.16
CA LEU A 10 4.57 12.77 24.77
C LEU A 10 4.95 11.64 23.80
N GLU A 11 3.98 10.84 23.37
CA GLU A 11 4.21 9.84 22.33
C GLU A 11 4.59 10.64 21.08
N PRO A 12 5.82 10.49 20.55
CA PRO A 12 6.23 11.26 19.39
C PRO A 12 5.25 11.00 18.25
N PHE A 13 4.65 12.09 17.75
CA PHE A 13 3.52 12.10 16.80
C PHE A 13 3.54 10.91 15.81
N GLY A 14 2.53 10.05 15.92
CA GLY A 14 2.31 8.95 14.99
C GLY A 14 3.27 7.75 15.13
N ARG A 15 4.04 7.64 16.23
CA ARG A 15 4.83 6.44 16.55
C ARG A 15 4.18 5.65 17.67
N ILE A 16 4.36 4.33 17.64
CA ILE A 16 3.87 3.39 18.63
C ILE A 16 5.02 2.54 19.17
N LYS A 17 4.93 2.14 20.43
CA LYS A 17 5.88 1.21 21.02
C LYS A 17 5.65 -0.19 20.45
N LEU A 18 6.73 -0.92 20.18
CA LEU A 18 6.70 -2.25 19.58
C LEU A 18 5.96 -3.29 20.46
N ASP A 19 6.00 -3.12 21.78
CA ASP A 19 5.29 -3.96 22.75
C ASP A 19 3.76 -3.74 22.73
N GLY A 20 3.31 -2.51 22.44
CA GLY A 20 1.89 -2.13 22.35
C GLY A 20 1.17 -2.67 21.10
N ILE A 21 1.90 -2.95 20.03
CA ILE A 21 1.33 -3.33 18.72
C ILE A 21 0.47 -4.59 18.81
N TYR A 22 0.93 -5.59 19.55
CA TYR A 22 0.20 -6.86 19.68
C TYR A 22 -1.11 -6.68 20.50
N PHE A 23 -1.10 -5.81 21.51
CA PHE A 23 -2.30 -5.49 22.30
C PHE A 23 -3.33 -4.70 21.48
N ASP A 24 -2.88 -3.77 20.63
CA ASP A 24 -3.73 -3.03 19.69
C ASP A 24 -4.44 -4.00 18.73
N TRP A 25 -3.75 -5.02 18.23
CA TRP A 25 -4.36 -6.02 17.35
C TRP A 25 -5.34 -6.94 18.09
N ALA A 26 -5.01 -7.36 19.31
CA ALA A 26 -5.89 -8.21 20.11
C ALA A 26 -7.21 -7.53 20.49
N SER A 27 -7.24 -6.20 20.53
CA SER A 27 -8.43 -5.42 20.90
C SER A 27 -9.24 -4.90 19.71
N GLY A 28 -8.63 -4.76 18.52
CA GLY A 28 -9.25 -4.06 17.38
C GLY A 28 -9.28 -4.77 16.03
N HIS A 29 -8.54 -5.86 15.81
CA HIS A 29 -8.46 -6.52 14.50
C HIS A 29 -9.37 -7.76 14.41
N TYR A 30 -10.05 -7.96 13.26
CA TYR A 30 -10.93 -9.12 13.03
C TYR A 30 -10.18 -10.44 12.76
N LEU A 31 -8.85 -10.38 12.62
CA LEU A 31 -7.99 -11.53 12.38
C LEU A 31 -7.31 -11.94 13.69
N ASN A 32 -6.99 -13.23 13.82
CA ASN A 32 -6.26 -13.72 14.98
C ASN A 32 -4.89 -13.00 15.05
N PRO A 33 -4.55 -12.29 16.14
CA PRO A 33 -3.33 -11.50 16.25
C PRO A 33 -2.07 -12.35 16.09
N ARG A 34 -2.12 -13.65 16.38
CA ARG A 34 -0.99 -14.58 16.15
C ARG A 34 -0.75 -14.87 14.68
N LEU A 35 -1.83 -15.09 13.92
CA LEU A 35 -1.74 -15.29 12.47
C LEU A 35 -1.24 -14.01 11.79
N LEU A 36 -1.76 -12.86 12.23
CA LEU A 36 -1.33 -11.57 11.73
C LEU A 36 0.14 -11.27 12.05
N ALA A 37 0.62 -11.61 13.25
CA ALA A 37 2.04 -11.48 13.58
C ALA A 37 2.93 -12.38 12.71
N TYR A 38 2.50 -13.61 12.42
CA TYR A 38 3.24 -14.52 11.54
C TYR A 38 3.32 -14.00 10.10
N GLU A 39 2.19 -13.59 9.54
CA GLU A 39 2.12 -13.05 8.18
C GLU A 39 2.84 -11.70 8.06
N LEU A 40 2.80 -10.88 9.11
CA LEU A 40 3.58 -9.65 9.16
C LEU A 40 5.09 -9.94 9.18
N ALA A 41 5.56 -10.96 9.91
CA ALA A 41 6.95 -11.37 9.81
C ALA A 41 7.32 -11.80 8.37
N ALA A 42 6.49 -12.64 7.74
CA ALA A 42 6.72 -13.07 6.36
C ALA A 42 6.72 -11.90 5.36
N THR A 43 5.86 -10.89 5.56
CA THR A 43 5.92 -9.68 4.74
C THR A 43 7.23 -8.93 4.93
N ILE A 44 7.68 -8.72 6.19
CA ILE A 44 8.95 -8.04 6.50
C ILE A 44 10.14 -8.75 5.85
N GLU A 45 10.18 -10.09 5.90
CA GLU A 45 11.23 -10.89 5.26
C GLU A 45 11.27 -10.71 3.73
N THR A 46 10.11 -10.48 3.10
CA THR A 46 10.03 -10.27 1.64
C THR A 46 10.35 -8.85 1.19
N LEU A 47 10.34 -7.86 2.10
CA LEU A 47 10.55 -6.45 1.75
C LEU A 47 12.02 -6.11 1.47
N ALA A 48 12.94 -6.72 2.22
CA ALA A 48 14.36 -6.41 2.19
C ALA A 48 15.19 -7.59 2.73
N PRO A 49 16.48 -7.70 2.36
CA PRO A 49 17.41 -8.62 3.01
C PRO A 49 17.39 -8.49 4.54
N LEU A 50 17.49 -9.63 5.24
CA LEU A 50 17.36 -9.70 6.71
C LEU A 50 18.38 -8.82 7.44
N ASP A 51 19.59 -8.71 6.91
CA ASP A 51 20.68 -7.91 7.50
C ASP A 51 20.55 -6.42 7.20
N GLN A 52 19.59 -6.01 6.36
CA GLN A 52 19.42 -4.61 5.99
C GLN A 52 18.86 -3.81 7.18
N PRO A 53 19.48 -2.67 7.54
CA PRO A 53 18.94 -1.81 8.58
C PRO A 53 17.67 -1.10 8.09
N ILE A 54 16.65 -1.10 8.95
CA ILE A 54 15.44 -0.31 8.76
C ILE A 54 15.80 1.17 8.96
N GLN A 55 15.27 2.04 8.10
CA GLN A 55 15.48 3.47 8.23
C GLN A 55 14.96 3.99 9.59
N ALA A 56 15.72 4.89 10.23
CA ALA A 56 15.37 5.48 11.52
C ALA A 56 14.01 6.23 11.54
N LEU A 57 13.50 6.58 10.36
CA LEU A 57 12.16 7.12 10.18
C LEU A 57 11.07 6.08 10.51
N HIS A 58 11.28 4.82 10.15
CA HIS A 58 10.31 3.74 10.28
C HIS A 58 10.42 3.02 11.62
N ALA A 59 11.63 2.77 12.10
CA ALA A 59 11.89 2.15 13.39
C ALA A 59 13.12 2.81 14.04
N SER A 60 13.01 3.18 15.32
CA SER A 60 14.13 3.74 16.09
C SER A 60 14.09 3.30 17.53
N VAL A 61 15.26 3.17 18.14
CA VAL A 61 15.37 2.99 19.59
C VAL A 61 15.27 4.34 20.29
N PHE A 62 14.49 4.38 21.36
CA PHE A 62 14.24 5.54 22.19
C PHE A 62 14.51 5.16 23.64
N SER A 63 15.64 5.63 24.15
CA SER A 63 16.06 5.43 25.54
C SER A 63 16.16 6.78 26.23
N GLU A 64 15.70 6.85 27.49
CA GLU A 64 15.89 8.02 28.36
C GLU A 64 15.42 9.37 27.76
N GLY A 65 14.36 9.36 26.94
CA GLY A 65 13.83 10.60 26.34
C GLY A 65 14.54 11.07 25.07
N ARG A 66 15.47 10.28 24.50
CA ARG A 66 16.18 10.61 23.26
C ARG A 66 16.13 9.45 22.26
N SER A 67 15.99 9.79 20.97
CA SER A 67 16.17 8.80 19.89
C SER A 67 17.65 8.49 19.71
N ASP A 68 18.01 7.22 19.86
CA ASP A 68 19.36 6.75 19.56
C ASP A 68 19.42 6.30 18.10
N ARG A 69 20.08 7.12 17.27
CA ARG A 69 20.27 6.86 15.83
C ARG A 69 21.46 5.94 15.55
N THR A 70 22.27 5.63 16.56
CA THR A 70 23.44 4.77 16.40
C THR A 70 23.08 3.29 16.40
N ILE A 71 21.97 2.95 17.06
CA ILE A 71 21.44 1.60 17.14
C ILE A 71 20.54 1.36 15.95
N GLN A 72 20.92 0.40 15.11
CA GLN A 72 20.17 0.03 13.92
C GLN A 72 19.32 -1.21 14.20
N ILE A 73 18.04 -1.11 13.86
CA ILE A 73 17.10 -2.24 13.90
C ILE A 73 17.06 -2.83 12.50
N THR A 74 17.43 -4.08 12.35
CA THR A 74 17.42 -4.80 11.06
C THR A 74 16.04 -5.39 10.75
N HIS A 75 15.74 -5.61 9.47
CA HIS A 75 14.51 -6.29 9.05
C HIS A 75 14.38 -7.70 9.67
N GLY A 76 15.46 -8.47 9.76
CA GLY A 76 15.47 -9.79 10.38
C GLY A 76 15.11 -9.75 11.87
N ALA A 77 15.71 -8.84 12.64
CA ALA A 77 15.39 -8.66 14.06
C ALA A 77 13.91 -8.32 14.32
N LEU A 78 13.31 -7.52 13.45
CA LEU A 78 11.89 -7.19 13.53
C LEU A 78 11.01 -8.39 13.16
N ALA A 79 11.38 -9.15 12.12
CA ALA A 79 10.68 -10.38 11.73
C ALA A 79 10.73 -11.43 12.85
N ASP A 80 11.91 -11.68 13.42
CA ASP A 80 12.11 -12.61 14.54
C ASP A 80 11.26 -12.27 15.76
N TYR A 81 11.11 -10.97 16.06
CA TYR A 81 10.23 -10.50 17.12
C TYR A 81 8.78 -10.92 16.87
N PHE A 82 8.26 -10.70 15.66
CA PHE A 82 6.89 -11.04 15.30
C PHE A 82 6.66 -12.55 15.14
N ILE A 83 7.64 -13.30 14.66
CA ILE A 83 7.62 -14.78 14.68
C ILE A 83 7.49 -15.26 16.12
N THR A 84 8.30 -14.72 17.04
CA THR A 84 8.23 -15.10 18.44
C THR A 84 6.88 -14.73 19.05
N ALA A 85 6.34 -13.54 18.74
CA ALA A 85 5.00 -13.13 19.15
C ALA A 85 3.90 -14.05 18.62
N SER A 86 4.02 -14.57 17.39
CA SER A 86 3.07 -15.52 16.79
C SER A 86 2.97 -16.84 17.56
N THR A 87 4.07 -17.29 18.18
CA THR A 87 4.11 -18.49 19.02
C THR A 87 3.47 -18.30 20.40
N GLY A 88 2.99 -17.09 20.70
CA GLY A 88 2.36 -16.75 21.98
C GLY A 88 3.35 -16.48 23.12
N ARG A 89 4.64 -16.27 22.81
CA ARG A 89 5.64 -15.79 23.76
C ARG A 89 5.73 -14.28 23.64
N ALA A 90 5.45 -13.56 24.73
CA ALA A 90 5.67 -12.12 24.79
C ALA A 90 7.18 -11.85 24.81
N THR A 91 7.74 -11.46 23.68
CA THR A 91 9.17 -11.12 23.58
C THR A 91 9.37 -9.74 24.18
N THR A 92 10.10 -9.65 25.29
CA THR A 92 10.37 -8.36 25.94
C THR A 92 11.59 -7.64 25.34
N THR A 93 12.32 -8.28 24.43
CA THR A 93 13.58 -7.77 23.87
C THR A 93 13.71 -8.05 22.37
N ILE A 94 14.40 -7.17 21.64
CA ILE A 94 14.77 -7.32 20.24
C ILE A 94 16.31 -7.38 20.10
N SER A 95 16.81 -8.24 19.22
CA SER A 95 18.25 -8.34 18.93
C SER A 95 18.68 -7.21 17.99
N THR A 96 19.60 -6.34 18.41
CA THR A 96 20.13 -5.26 17.57
C THR A 96 21.64 -5.38 17.39
N SER A 97 22.21 -4.57 16.49
CA SER A 97 23.67 -4.54 16.25
C SER A 97 24.50 -4.17 17.49
N SER A 98 23.90 -3.50 18.48
CA SER A 98 24.53 -3.14 19.76
C SER A 98 24.17 -4.08 20.92
N GLY A 99 23.36 -5.12 20.67
CA GLY A 99 22.92 -6.09 21.68
C GLY A 99 21.40 -6.18 21.83
N PRO A 100 20.90 -7.00 22.78
CA PRO A 100 19.47 -7.12 23.05
C PRO A 100 18.93 -5.86 23.76
N ILE A 101 17.88 -5.26 23.21
CA ILE A 101 17.25 -4.03 23.73
C ILE A 101 15.79 -4.30 24.09
N PRO A 102 15.22 -3.69 25.14
CA PRO A 102 13.80 -3.83 25.45
C PRO A 102 12.90 -3.40 24.29
N ALA A 103 11.85 -4.20 24.00
CA ALA A 103 10.88 -3.88 22.96
C ALA A 103 10.08 -2.59 23.27
N ALA A 104 9.91 -2.26 24.56
CA ALA A 104 9.26 -1.02 25.01
C ALA A 104 10.03 0.24 24.60
N ASP A 105 11.34 0.13 24.39
CA ASP A 105 12.21 1.23 23.97
C ASP A 105 12.24 1.37 22.44
N VAL A 106 11.55 0.50 21.69
CA VAL A 106 11.49 0.58 20.24
C VAL A 106 10.22 1.29 19.80
N LEU A 107 10.40 2.41 19.12
CA LEU A 107 9.31 3.17 18.50
C LEU A 107 9.24 2.89 17.01
N ILE A 108 8.04 2.52 16.57
CA ILE A 108 7.72 2.21 15.18
C ILE A 108 6.74 3.22 14.67
N TRP A 109 6.92 3.67 13.43
CA TRP A 109 5.98 4.57 12.81
C TRP A 109 4.65 3.85 12.50
N ARG A 110 3.56 4.35 13.09
CA ARG A 110 2.22 3.72 13.06
C ARG A 110 1.74 3.49 11.62
N LYS A 111 1.84 4.50 10.75
CA LYS A 111 1.39 4.40 9.35
C LYS A 111 2.17 3.36 8.55
N TRP A 112 3.47 3.20 8.85
CA TRP A 112 4.30 2.21 8.17
C TRP A 112 3.90 0.80 8.57
N ILE A 113 3.79 0.53 9.87
CA ILE A 113 3.35 -0.80 10.33
C ILE A 113 1.91 -1.11 9.93
N GLU A 114 0.98 -0.14 9.95
CA GLU A 114 -0.39 -0.32 9.46
C GLU A 114 -0.45 -0.67 7.97
N ARG A 115 0.43 -0.07 7.15
CA ARG A 115 0.55 -0.43 5.73
C ARG A 115 1.04 -1.87 5.57
N LEU A 116 2.01 -2.30 6.38
CA LEU A 116 2.50 -3.68 6.37
C LEU A 116 1.43 -4.67 6.86
N VAL A 117 0.67 -4.29 7.88
CA VAL A 117 -0.48 -5.06 8.36
C VAL A 117 -1.54 -5.17 7.27
N GLY A 118 -1.85 -4.09 6.55
CA GLY A 118 -2.79 -4.13 5.42
C GLY A 118 -2.33 -5.07 4.30
N GLU A 119 -1.03 -5.11 4.01
CA GLU A 119 -0.47 -6.06 3.04
C GLU A 119 -0.50 -7.50 3.56
N ALA A 120 -0.14 -7.73 4.83
CA ALA A 120 -0.21 -9.04 5.47
C ALA A 120 -1.65 -9.57 5.50
N THR A 121 -2.62 -8.72 5.83
CA THR A 121 -4.06 -9.03 5.79
C THR A 121 -4.50 -9.40 4.38
N ALA A 122 -4.12 -8.63 3.35
CA ALA A 122 -4.45 -8.95 1.96
C ALA A 122 -3.83 -10.28 1.51
N ARG A 123 -2.58 -10.58 1.92
CA ARG A 123 -1.93 -11.88 1.64
C ARG A 123 -2.65 -13.03 2.36
N THR A 124 -3.08 -12.81 3.60
CA THR A 124 -3.84 -13.78 4.39
C THR A 124 -5.20 -14.08 3.74
N GLU A 125 -5.90 -13.06 3.27
CA GLU A 125 -7.20 -13.20 2.60
C GLU A 125 -7.06 -13.90 1.24
N LEU A 126 -6.01 -13.59 0.48
CA LEU A 126 -5.71 -14.31 -0.77
C LEU A 126 -5.39 -15.79 -0.47
N ALA A 127 -4.55 -16.08 0.52
CA ALA A 127 -4.24 -17.45 0.93
C ALA A 127 -5.49 -18.22 1.40
N ALA A 128 -6.39 -17.57 2.14
CA ALA A 128 -7.68 -18.15 2.53
C ALA A 128 -8.62 -18.37 1.33
N GLY A 129 -8.59 -17.49 0.33
CA GLY A 129 -9.33 -17.65 -0.93
C GLY A 129 -8.82 -18.82 -1.78
N PHE A 130 -7.52 -19.11 -1.76
CA PHE A 130 -6.93 -20.30 -2.40
C PHE A 130 -7.10 -21.59 -1.58
N ALA A 131 -7.41 -21.49 -0.28
CA ALA A 131 -7.67 -22.62 0.61
C ALA A 131 -9.12 -23.11 0.60
N GLN A 132 -9.96 -22.66 -0.35
CA GLN A 132 -11.22 -23.34 -0.62
C GLN A 132 -10.91 -24.75 -1.13
N PRO A 133 -11.35 -25.82 -0.45
CA PRO A 133 -11.20 -27.16 -0.99
C PRO A 133 -11.99 -27.22 -2.30
N ALA A 134 -11.30 -27.51 -3.39
CA ALA A 134 -11.88 -27.92 -4.67
C ALA A 134 -12.54 -29.31 -4.58
N ASN A 135 -13.31 -29.56 -3.51
CA ASN A 135 -14.14 -30.74 -3.35
C ASN A 135 -15.54 -30.39 -3.86
N ASP A 136 -15.71 -30.35 -5.18
CA ASP A 136 -17.02 -30.58 -5.83
C ASP A 136 -16.86 -30.88 -7.33
N SER A 137 -15.81 -31.61 -7.70
CA SER A 137 -15.62 -32.07 -9.07
C SER A 137 -14.99 -33.46 -9.12
N ALA A 138 -15.83 -34.49 -8.99
CA ALA A 138 -15.79 -35.73 -9.78
C ALA A 138 -16.59 -36.85 -9.09
N SER A 139 -17.90 -36.81 -9.19
CA SER A 139 -18.67 -38.06 -9.35
C SER A 139 -19.05 -38.20 -10.82
N PHE A 140 -18.04 -38.32 -11.69
CA PHE A 140 -18.25 -38.92 -13.01
C PHE A 140 -18.46 -40.42 -12.77
N LEU A 141 -19.71 -40.81 -12.52
CA LEU A 141 -20.13 -42.20 -12.68
C LEU A 141 -19.98 -42.56 -14.15
N MET A 142 -18.83 -43.13 -14.50
CA MET A 142 -18.70 -43.99 -15.67
C MET A 142 -19.63 -45.19 -15.46
N ALA A 143 -20.90 -45.04 -15.82
CA ALA A 143 -21.74 -46.17 -16.20
C ALA A 143 -21.27 -46.64 -17.59
N VAL A 144 -20.14 -47.35 -17.62
CA VAL A 144 -19.72 -48.09 -18.80
C VAL A 144 -20.67 -49.27 -18.95
N ASN A 145 -21.37 -49.27 -20.08
CA ASN A 145 -22.23 -50.32 -20.58
C ASN A 145 -21.63 -51.73 -20.38
N GLY A 146 -22.03 -52.39 -19.30
CA GLY A 146 -22.00 -53.83 -19.20
C GLY A 146 -23.14 -54.39 -20.03
N SER A 147 -22.89 -54.59 -21.33
CA SER A 147 -23.74 -55.40 -22.18
C SER A 147 -23.80 -56.81 -21.59
N ALA A 148 -24.80 -57.07 -20.75
CA ALA A 148 -25.16 -58.42 -20.38
C ALA A 148 -25.73 -59.07 -21.63
N ALA A 149 -24.87 -59.81 -22.35
CA ALA A 149 -25.29 -60.73 -23.38
C ALA A 149 -26.42 -61.59 -22.79
N THR A 150 -27.63 -61.29 -23.23
CA THR A 150 -28.82 -62.08 -22.93
C THR A 150 -28.56 -63.46 -23.52
N SER A 151 -28.20 -64.41 -22.66
CA SER A 151 -28.27 -65.83 -23.01
C SER A 151 -29.74 -66.20 -23.13
N ARG A 152 -30.35 -65.84 -24.27
CA ARG A 152 -31.55 -66.50 -24.75
C ARG A 152 -31.11 -67.86 -25.25
N VAL A 153 -31.23 -68.85 -24.38
CA VAL A 153 -31.28 -70.26 -24.78
C VAL A 153 -32.47 -70.40 -25.74
N PRO A 154 -32.29 -70.82 -27.01
CA PRO A 154 -33.41 -71.25 -27.81
C PRO A 154 -33.79 -72.64 -27.33
N GLN A 155 -34.84 -72.74 -26.51
CA GLN A 155 -35.57 -74.00 -26.43
C GLN A 155 -36.32 -74.19 -27.75
N THR A 156 -35.85 -75.13 -28.57
CA THR A 156 -36.69 -75.74 -29.60
C THR A 156 -36.54 -77.24 -29.53
N LEU A 157 -37.46 -77.88 -28.80
CA LEU A 157 -37.87 -79.25 -29.08
C LEU A 157 -38.99 -79.18 -30.11
N ILE A 158 -38.72 -79.45 -31.40
CA ILE A 158 -39.76 -79.95 -32.31
C ILE A 158 -39.17 -81.06 -33.19
N PRO A 159 -39.88 -82.19 -33.38
CA PRO A 159 -39.39 -83.31 -34.17
C PRO A 159 -39.43 -83.02 -35.67
N SER A 160 -38.43 -83.59 -36.33
CA SER A 160 -38.38 -84.16 -37.69
C SER A 160 -39.53 -83.86 -38.69
N ASN A 161 -39.08 -83.52 -39.91
CA ASN A 161 -39.75 -83.52 -41.21
C ASN A 161 -40.81 -82.43 -41.53
N SER A 162 -40.32 -81.20 -41.74
CA SER A 162 -40.65 -80.44 -42.97
C SER A 162 -39.60 -79.36 -43.25
N SER A 163 -38.89 -79.45 -44.39
CA SER A 163 -37.86 -78.46 -44.76
C SER A 163 -38.44 -77.05 -44.97
N ILE A 164 -39.75 -76.97 -45.18
CA ILE A 164 -40.51 -75.72 -45.34
C ILE A 164 -40.60 -74.97 -44.00
N VAL A 165 -40.88 -75.66 -42.89
CA VAL A 165 -41.03 -75.01 -41.57
C VAL A 165 -39.70 -74.50 -41.02
N LEU A 166 -38.61 -75.22 -41.25
CA LEU A 166 -37.27 -74.75 -40.86
C LEU A 166 -36.83 -73.52 -41.69
N LYS A 167 -37.14 -73.50 -42.99
CA LYS A 167 -36.83 -72.35 -43.86
C LYS A 167 -37.66 -71.11 -43.47
N THR A 168 -38.94 -71.28 -43.14
CA THR A 168 -39.78 -70.17 -42.69
C THR A 168 -39.33 -69.65 -41.32
N GLN A 169 -38.96 -70.52 -40.37
CA GLN A 169 -38.43 -70.11 -39.08
C GLN A 169 -37.08 -69.38 -39.21
N GLN A 170 -36.18 -69.86 -40.07
CA GLN A 170 -34.91 -69.18 -40.34
C GLN A 170 -35.11 -67.82 -41.02
N ALA A 171 -36.08 -67.69 -41.93
CA ALA A 171 -36.43 -66.42 -42.56
C ALA A 171 -37.02 -65.42 -41.56
N LEU A 172 -37.84 -65.89 -40.60
CA LEU A 172 -38.38 -65.05 -39.52
C LEU A 172 -37.26 -64.53 -38.61
N LEU A 173 -36.33 -65.39 -38.19
CA LEU A 173 -35.19 -64.97 -37.35
C LEU A 173 -34.28 -63.96 -38.06
N ARG A 174 -34.06 -64.11 -39.39
CA ARG A 174 -33.32 -63.09 -40.16
C ARG A 174 -34.05 -61.76 -40.17
N ARG A 175 -35.37 -61.77 -40.40
CA ARG A 175 -36.18 -60.56 -40.44
C ARG A 175 -36.25 -59.86 -39.07
N GLU A 176 -36.33 -60.62 -37.99
CA GLU A 176 -36.25 -60.08 -36.62
C GLU A 176 -34.86 -59.52 -36.31
N GLY A 177 -33.78 -60.19 -36.75
CA GLY A 177 -32.42 -59.69 -36.63
C GLY A 177 -32.18 -58.41 -37.42
N GLU A 178 -32.67 -58.34 -38.66
CA GLU A 178 -32.64 -57.14 -39.51
C GLU A 178 -33.40 -55.99 -38.86
N LYS A 179 -34.59 -56.27 -38.32
CA LYS A 179 -35.40 -55.27 -37.62
C LYS A 179 -34.69 -54.75 -36.36
N SER A 180 -34.15 -55.65 -35.52
CA SER A 180 -33.42 -55.25 -34.31
C SER A 180 -32.14 -54.48 -34.63
N ALA A 181 -31.41 -54.86 -35.69
CA ALA A 181 -30.24 -54.12 -36.16
C ALA A 181 -30.62 -52.72 -36.69
N SER A 182 -31.75 -52.59 -37.39
CA SER A 182 -32.25 -51.29 -37.84
C SER A 182 -32.68 -50.40 -36.68
N GLU A 183 -33.36 -50.96 -35.67
CA GLU A 183 -33.76 -50.23 -34.47
C GLU A 183 -32.53 -49.74 -33.69
N GLN A 184 -31.50 -50.57 -33.53
CA GLN A 184 -30.24 -50.18 -32.88
C GLN A 184 -29.51 -49.08 -33.66
N LEU A 185 -29.46 -49.16 -34.98
CA LEU A 185 -28.85 -48.11 -35.81
C LEU A 185 -29.61 -46.79 -35.68
N ASP A 186 -30.94 -46.82 -35.67
CA ASP A 186 -31.77 -45.64 -35.48
C ASP A 186 -31.58 -45.02 -34.09
N GLU A 187 -31.53 -45.84 -33.04
CA GLU A 187 -31.23 -45.40 -31.67
C GLU A 187 -29.84 -44.73 -31.57
N HIS A 188 -28.82 -45.32 -32.19
CA HIS A 188 -27.48 -44.76 -32.25
C HIS A 188 -27.44 -43.43 -33.01
N GLN A 189 -28.13 -43.32 -34.15
CA GLN A 189 -28.22 -42.08 -34.91
C GLN A 189 -28.89 -40.97 -34.13
N VAL A 190 -29.96 -41.29 -33.40
CA VAL A 190 -30.65 -40.32 -32.52
C VAL A 190 -29.76 -39.91 -31.36
N ALA A 191 -29.03 -40.84 -30.75
CA ALA A 191 -28.08 -40.54 -29.68
C ALA A 191 -26.93 -39.63 -30.15
N LEU A 192 -26.37 -39.90 -31.34
CA LEU A 192 -25.34 -39.07 -31.95
C LEU A 192 -25.84 -37.63 -32.20
N LYS A 193 -27.01 -37.47 -32.81
CA LYS A 193 -27.60 -36.14 -33.04
C LYS A 193 -27.80 -35.35 -31.74
N ARG A 194 -28.27 -36.02 -30.68
CA ARG A 194 -28.42 -35.37 -29.36
C ARG A 194 -27.07 -35.01 -28.74
N ALA A 195 -26.04 -35.84 -28.92
CA ALA A 195 -24.70 -35.55 -28.44
C ALA A 195 -24.09 -34.36 -29.21
N GLU A 196 -24.23 -34.32 -30.53
CA GLU A 196 -23.80 -33.20 -31.38
C GLU A 196 -24.48 -31.89 -30.98
N GLN A 197 -25.81 -31.91 -30.75
CA GLN A 197 -26.54 -30.74 -30.26
C GLN A 197 -25.99 -30.23 -28.92
N LYS A 198 -25.75 -31.13 -27.96
CA LYS A 198 -25.16 -30.76 -26.67
C LYS A 198 -23.75 -30.20 -26.80
N VAL A 199 -22.93 -30.74 -27.71
CA VAL A 199 -21.58 -30.22 -27.95
C VAL A 199 -21.65 -28.79 -28.49
N VAL A 200 -22.56 -28.50 -29.42
CA VAL A 200 -22.76 -27.15 -29.96
C VAL A 200 -23.27 -26.17 -28.89
N GLU A 201 -24.20 -26.60 -28.04
CA GLU A 201 -24.70 -25.79 -26.92
C GLU A 201 -23.59 -25.49 -25.91
N LEU A 202 -22.80 -26.50 -25.54
CA LEU A 202 -21.68 -26.34 -24.61
C LEU A 202 -20.55 -25.49 -25.20
N SER A 203 -20.26 -25.62 -26.50
CA SER A 203 -19.25 -24.76 -27.15
C SER A 203 -19.69 -23.31 -27.17
N ALA A 204 -20.97 -23.03 -27.47
CA ALA A 204 -21.51 -21.68 -27.41
C ALA A 204 -21.46 -21.11 -25.98
N GLN A 205 -21.80 -21.91 -24.96
CA GLN A 205 -21.67 -21.50 -23.56
C GLN A 205 -20.21 -21.23 -23.18
N LEU A 206 -19.28 -22.06 -23.64
CA LEU A 206 -17.86 -21.87 -23.38
C LEU A 206 -17.38 -20.56 -24.01
N GLU A 207 -17.72 -20.27 -25.26
CA GLU A 207 -17.38 -19.01 -25.92
C GLU A 207 -17.91 -17.80 -25.16
N THR A 208 -19.18 -17.81 -24.74
CA THR A 208 -19.76 -16.71 -23.94
C THR A 208 -19.04 -16.53 -22.60
N LYS A 209 -18.67 -17.62 -21.93
CA LYS A 209 -17.94 -17.57 -20.66
C LYS A 209 -16.51 -17.11 -20.83
N THR A 210 -15.84 -17.50 -21.92
CA THR A 210 -14.50 -16.99 -22.24
C THR A 210 -14.51 -15.51 -22.53
N ALA A 211 -15.52 -15.01 -23.26
CA ALA A 211 -15.69 -13.59 -23.50
C ALA A 211 -15.95 -12.81 -22.21
N GLN A 212 -16.80 -13.33 -21.31
CA GLN A 212 -17.04 -12.73 -19.99
C GLN A 212 -15.77 -12.68 -19.14
N ASN A 213 -14.97 -13.75 -19.13
CA ASN A 213 -13.70 -13.76 -18.41
C ASN A 213 -12.70 -12.76 -18.98
N GLN A 214 -12.62 -12.63 -20.30
CA GLN A 214 -11.75 -11.62 -20.93
C GLN A 214 -12.18 -10.20 -20.55
N GLN A 215 -13.48 -9.90 -20.56
CA GLN A 215 -13.99 -8.61 -20.11
C GLN A 215 -13.61 -8.30 -18.66
N LEU A 216 -13.78 -9.26 -17.75
CA LEU A 216 -13.40 -9.09 -16.34
C LEU A 216 -11.90 -8.90 -16.15
N MET A 217 -11.07 -9.58 -16.95
CA MET A 217 -9.62 -9.40 -16.93
C MET A 217 -9.21 -8.01 -17.40
N ASP A 218 -9.84 -7.52 -18.48
CA ASP A 218 -9.59 -6.16 -19.01
C ASP A 218 -10.00 -5.08 -18.00
N GLU A 219 -11.14 -5.25 -17.33
CA GLU A 219 -11.60 -4.35 -16.26
C GLU A 219 -10.63 -4.33 -15.06
N LEU A 220 -10.13 -5.51 -14.65
CA LEU A 220 -9.13 -5.61 -13.58
C LEU A 220 -7.81 -4.94 -13.96
N GLU A 221 -7.36 -5.09 -15.21
CA GLU A 221 -6.17 -4.40 -15.68
C GLU A 221 -6.35 -2.88 -15.68
N LEU A 222 -7.52 -2.39 -16.07
CA LEU A 222 -7.84 -0.97 -16.09
C LEU A 222 -7.84 -0.39 -14.67
N GLN A 223 -8.51 -1.05 -13.72
CA GLN A 223 -8.48 -0.66 -12.30
C GLN A 223 -7.06 -0.67 -11.71
N ARG A 224 -6.23 -1.64 -12.09
CA ARG A 224 -4.82 -1.67 -11.66
C ARG A 224 -4.02 -0.50 -12.21
N ARG A 225 -4.30 -0.05 -13.44
CA ARG A 225 -3.65 1.13 -14.03
C ARG A 225 -4.08 2.40 -13.31
N GLU A 226 -5.39 2.58 -13.10
CA GLU A 226 -5.95 3.73 -12.37
C GLU A 226 -5.37 3.83 -10.95
N LEU A 227 -5.37 2.74 -10.17
CA LEU A 227 -4.76 2.73 -8.84
C LEU A 227 -3.27 3.05 -8.84
N ASN A 228 -2.55 2.64 -9.88
CA ASN A 228 -1.14 2.98 -10.01
C ASN A 228 -0.92 4.46 -10.36
N GLU A 229 -1.80 5.06 -11.16
CA GLU A 229 -1.79 6.49 -11.46
C GLU A 229 -2.14 7.32 -10.22
N GLU A 230 -3.17 6.95 -9.47
CA GLU A 230 -3.51 7.58 -8.18
C GLU A 230 -2.35 7.52 -7.18
N ARG A 231 -1.65 6.38 -7.10
CA ARG A 231 -0.45 6.25 -6.26
C ARG A 231 0.69 7.14 -6.70
N ARG A 232 0.85 7.42 -8.00
CA ARG A 232 1.86 8.36 -8.50
C ARG A 232 1.46 9.79 -8.17
N ALA A 233 0.23 10.18 -8.49
CA ALA A 233 -0.30 11.51 -8.19
C ALA A 233 -0.21 11.83 -6.68
N ARG A 234 -0.48 10.84 -5.83
CA ARG A 234 -0.33 11.00 -4.38
C ARG A 234 1.13 11.24 -3.94
N ARG A 235 2.10 10.55 -4.55
CA ARG A 235 3.51 10.79 -4.25
C ARG A 235 3.96 12.17 -4.70
N GLU A 236 3.53 12.60 -5.89
CA GLU A 236 3.83 13.94 -6.40
C GLU A 236 3.27 15.02 -5.46
N ALA A 237 2.03 14.86 -4.98
CA ALA A 237 1.45 15.76 -3.98
C ALA A 237 2.17 15.73 -2.62
N GLU A 238 2.64 14.55 -2.19
CA GLU A 238 3.45 14.41 -0.97
C GLU A 238 4.82 15.11 -1.12
N ASP A 239 5.49 14.97 -2.27
CA ASP A 239 6.76 15.65 -2.57
C ASP A 239 6.58 17.18 -2.63
N GLU A 240 5.48 17.66 -3.23
CA GLU A 240 5.12 19.08 -3.22
C GLU A 240 4.86 19.61 -1.80
N SER A 241 4.19 18.81 -0.96
CA SER A 241 3.95 19.15 0.44
C SER A 241 5.26 19.27 1.22
N ILE A 242 6.17 18.32 1.06
CA ILE A 242 7.51 18.36 1.69
C ILE A 242 8.27 19.60 1.24
N HIS A 243 8.26 19.90 -0.07
CA HIS A 243 8.93 21.08 -0.59
C HIS A 243 8.37 22.38 0.00
N MET A 244 7.05 22.45 0.18
CA MET A 244 6.39 23.59 0.81
C MET A 244 6.72 23.69 2.30
N GLU A 245 6.77 22.57 3.02
CA GLU A 245 7.18 22.51 4.43
C GLU A 245 8.62 23.00 4.61
N GLU A 246 9.58 22.52 3.80
CA GLU A 246 10.97 22.99 3.82
C GLU A 246 11.07 24.51 3.61
N ARG A 247 10.27 25.04 2.67
CA ARG A 247 10.22 26.48 2.41
C ARG A 247 9.62 27.25 3.59
N LEU A 248 8.58 26.71 4.23
CA LEU A 248 7.98 27.31 5.42
C LEU A 248 8.95 27.29 6.61
N GLU A 249 9.71 26.21 6.81
CA GLU A 249 10.75 26.15 7.85
C GLU A 249 11.83 27.20 7.63
N GLN A 250 12.30 27.38 6.40
CA GLN A 250 13.28 28.43 6.07
C GLN A 250 12.72 29.82 6.37
N VAL A 251 11.47 30.10 5.98
CA VAL A 251 10.81 31.38 6.24
C VAL A 251 10.57 31.58 7.74
N MET A 252 10.20 30.53 8.47
CA MET A 252 9.98 30.58 9.92
C MET A 252 11.29 30.86 10.67
N GLY A 253 12.38 30.18 10.31
CA GLY A 253 13.70 30.45 10.89
C GLY A 253 14.16 31.89 10.66
N LEU A 254 13.94 32.42 9.44
CA LEU A 254 14.17 33.84 9.16
C LEU A 254 13.25 34.74 10.00
N ALA A 255 11.96 34.41 10.14
CA ALA A 255 11.01 35.19 10.92
C ALA A 255 11.37 35.21 12.43
N GLU A 256 11.89 34.11 12.97
CA GLU A 256 12.39 34.04 14.36
C GLU A 256 13.65 34.89 14.55
N LEU A 257 14.56 34.89 13.58
CA LEU A 257 15.73 35.79 13.58
C LEU A 257 15.31 37.26 13.44
N MET A 258 14.23 37.56 12.73
CA MET A 258 13.71 38.92 12.55
C MET A 258 12.84 39.41 13.71
N ARG A 259 12.51 38.54 14.68
CA ARG A 259 11.66 38.89 15.83
C ARG A 259 12.41 39.80 16.80
N GLN A 260 11.79 40.91 17.18
CA GLN A 260 12.40 41.94 18.04
C GLN A 260 12.63 41.45 19.47
N ASP A 261 11.80 40.51 19.94
CA ASP A 261 11.85 39.96 21.30
C ASP A 261 12.74 38.72 21.42
N ASN A 262 13.44 38.31 20.35
CA ASN A 262 14.28 37.12 20.37
C ASN A 262 15.68 37.45 20.94
N PRO A 263 16.08 36.90 22.10
CA PRO A 263 17.39 37.17 22.71
C PRO A 263 18.56 36.60 21.89
N LEU A 264 18.30 35.67 20.97
CA LEU A 264 19.31 35.06 20.10
C LEU A 264 19.48 35.79 18.76
N SER A 265 18.64 36.78 18.46
CA SER A 265 18.76 37.55 17.24
C SER A 265 19.89 38.58 17.35
N PRO A 266 20.77 38.70 16.32
CA PRO A 266 21.83 39.69 16.33
C PRO A 266 21.25 41.12 16.49
N PRO A 267 21.73 41.93 17.45
CA PRO A 267 21.20 43.27 17.69
C PRO A 267 21.46 44.23 16.51
N GLU A 268 22.47 43.94 15.68
CA GLU A 268 22.69 44.63 14.41
C GLU A 268 21.58 44.36 13.39
N LEU A 269 21.08 43.11 13.33
CA LEU A 269 20.02 42.70 12.41
C LEU A 269 18.68 43.34 12.81
N ILE A 270 18.33 43.31 14.10
CA ILE A 270 17.12 43.95 14.62
C ILE A 270 17.11 45.44 14.28
N ARG A 271 18.24 46.14 14.50
CA ARG A 271 18.38 47.57 14.19
C ARG A 271 18.29 47.84 12.69
N ALA A 272 18.91 47.00 11.86
CA ALA A 272 18.80 47.13 10.40
C ALA A 272 17.36 46.95 9.91
N LEU A 273 16.62 46.01 10.50
CA LEU A 273 15.21 45.80 10.19
C LEU A 273 14.34 46.96 10.67
N GLN A 274 14.54 47.48 11.88
CA GLN A 274 13.79 48.66 12.35
C GLN A 274 14.01 49.87 11.44
N CYS A 275 15.27 50.16 11.11
CA CYS A 275 15.63 51.21 10.16
C CYS A 275 14.94 51.01 8.80
N TRP A 276 14.97 49.78 8.27
CA TRP A 276 14.31 49.43 7.02
C TRP A 276 12.78 49.59 7.10
N ARG A 277 12.13 49.08 8.14
CA ARG A 277 10.67 49.14 8.32
C ARG A 277 10.17 50.58 8.42
N GLU A 278 10.87 51.43 9.18
CA GLU A 278 10.49 52.83 9.36
C GLU A 278 10.73 53.69 8.11
N LEU A 279 11.84 53.46 7.40
CA LEU A 279 12.19 54.25 6.21
C LEU A 279 11.50 53.76 4.93
N THR A 280 11.09 52.48 4.87
CA THR A 280 10.46 51.88 3.68
C THR A 280 8.99 51.49 3.87
N GLN A 281 8.42 51.63 5.08
CA GLN A 281 7.06 51.19 5.43
C GLN A 281 6.81 49.74 5.03
N ASP A 282 7.60 48.82 5.60
CA ASP A 282 7.57 47.38 5.27
C ASP A 282 7.75 47.10 3.76
N GLY A 283 8.58 47.90 3.08
CA GLY A 283 8.93 47.71 1.67
C GLY A 283 7.92 48.27 0.65
N THR A 284 6.89 48.99 1.10
CA THR A 284 5.88 49.64 0.25
C THR A 284 6.39 50.95 -0.36
N HIS A 285 7.27 51.66 0.33
CA HIS A 285 7.87 52.91 -0.12
C HIS A 285 9.35 52.73 -0.48
N ASN A 286 9.76 53.30 -1.62
CA ASN A 286 11.16 53.33 -2.03
C ASN A 286 11.80 54.69 -1.72
N PRO A 287 12.59 54.81 -0.63
CA PRO A 287 13.26 56.06 -0.26
C PRO A 287 14.34 56.51 -1.27
N ALA A 288 14.75 55.62 -2.17
CA ALA A 288 15.73 55.87 -3.23
C ALA A 288 15.09 56.20 -4.61
N GLY A 289 13.76 56.35 -4.68
CA GLY A 289 13.02 56.63 -5.91
C GLY A 289 13.23 58.05 -6.46
N ALA A 290 12.72 58.31 -7.68
CA ALA A 290 12.82 59.61 -8.33
C ALA A 290 12.07 60.67 -7.51
N GLY A 291 12.82 61.53 -6.79
CA GLY A 291 12.30 62.59 -5.93
C GLY A 291 12.65 62.47 -4.44
N GLY A 292 13.30 61.38 -4.00
CA GLY A 292 13.71 61.21 -2.59
C GLY A 292 15.03 61.92 -2.24
N ARG A 293 15.26 62.20 -0.94
CA ARG A 293 16.52 62.79 -0.42
C ARG A 293 17.76 61.88 -0.59
N GLY A 294 17.59 60.66 -1.10
CA GLY A 294 18.64 59.64 -1.14
C GLY A 294 18.70 58.88 0.19
N VAL A 295 19.21 57.64 0.15
CA VAL A 295 19.16 56.70 1.28
C VAL A 295 20.09 57.13 2.43
N HIS A 296 21.27 57.66 2.11
CA HIS A 296 22.27 58.08 3.11
C HIS A 296 21.76 59.14 4.11
N PRO A 297 21.26 60.32 3.66
CA PRO A 297 20.81 61.34 4.60
C PRO A 297 19.55 60.91 5.39
N LEU A 298 18.73 60.00 4.85
CA LEU A 298 17.58 59.45 5.58
C LEU A 298 18.02 58.52 6.72
N VAL A 299 19.04 57.70 6.49
CA VAL A 299 19.63 56.83 7.50
C VAL A 299 20.38 57.65 8.56
N GLU A 300 21.11 58.69 8.18
CA GLU A 300 21.80 59.60 9.13
C GLU A 300 20.80 60.31 10.06
N VAL A 301 19.74 60.90 9.51
CA VAL A 301 18.67 61.53 10.31
C VAL A 301 17.97 60.50 11.22
N TRP A 302 17.80 59.27 10.76
CA TRP A 302 17.23 58.19 11.57
C TRP A 302 18.14 57.77 12.73
N ILE A 303 19.46 57.70 12.50
CA ILE A 303 20.47 57.42 13.53
C ILE A 303 20.46 58.52 14.59
N GLU A 304 20.46 59.78 14.18
CA GLU A 304 20.42 60.95 15.08
C GLU A 304 19.13 60.97 15.91
N ARG A 305 17.97 60.73 15.28
CA ARG A 305 16.66 60.69 15.94
C ARG A 305 16.58 59.61 17.02
N ASN A 306 17.21 58.46 16.80
CA ASN A 306 17.21 57.33 17.73
C ASN A 306 18.43 57.30 18.67
N CYS A 307 19.27 58.33 18.64
CA CYS A 307 20.45 58.50 19.50
C CYS A 307 21.46 57.33 19.44
N TYR A 308 21.61 56.67 18.28
CA TYR A 308 22.59 55.61 18.10
C TYR A 308 24.00 56.17 17.80
N GLN A 309 25.02 55.62 18.44
CA GLN A 309 26.42 55.86 18.06
C GLN A 309 26.91 54.68 17.22
N LEU A 310 26.90 54.85 15.89
CA LEU A 310 27.29 53.81 14.94
C LEU A 310 28.60 54.17 14.25
N ASN A 311 29.40 53.15 13.96
CA ASN A 311 30.60 53.30 13.14
C ASN A 311 30.20 53.61 11.68
N LYS A 312 31.10 54.26 10.91
CA LYS A 312 30.86 54.55 9.49
C LYS A 312 30.48 53.30 8.68
N THR A 313 31.12 52.18 8.97
CA THR A 313 30.84 50.87 8.35
C THR A 313 29.44 50.32 8.69
N GLU A 314 28.93 50.57 9.89
CA GLU A 314 27.59 50.17 10.32
C GLU A 314 26.51 51.05 9.67
N ALA A 315 26.76 52.36 9.58
CA ALA A 315 25.90 53.28 8.85
C ALA A 315 25.82 52.94 7.35
N GLU A 316 26.94 52.55 6.73
CA GLU A 316 26.98 52.06 5.35
C GLU A 316 26.19 50.75 5.17
N ARG A 317 26.26 49.82 6.14
CA ARG A 317 25.46 48.58 6.13
C ARG A 317 23.96 48.88 6.23
N LEU A 318 23.54 49.82 7.08
CA LEU A 318 22.14 50.26 7.18
C LEU A 318 21.65 50.87 5.85
N CYS A 319 22.47 51.72 5.23
CA CYS A 319 22.17 52.28 3.91
C CYS A 319 22.01 51.18 2.85
N ALA A 320 22.86 50.16 2.88
CA ALA A 320 22.79 49.02 1.96
C ALA A 320 21.45 48.27 2.09
N VAL A 321 21.01 47.97 3.32
CA VAL A 321 19.73 47.28 3.60
C VAL A 321 18.54 48.10 3.12
N VAL A 322 18.51 49.41 3.36
CA VAL A 322 17.43 50.30 2.90
C VAL A 322 17.43 50.45 1.37
N SER A 323 18.59 50.33 0.73
CA SER A 323 18.76 50.43 -0.73
C SER A 323 18.50 49.13 -1.51
N TRP A 324 17.94 48.09 -0.89
CA TRP A 324 17.78 46.73 -1.42
C TRP A 324 17.21 46.61 -2.85
N ARG A 325 16.46 47.60 -3.35
CA ARG A 325 15.95 47.62 -4.75
C ARG A 325 16.92 48.19 -5.80
N LYS A 326 18.11 48.67 -5.44
CA LYS A 326 19.02 49.36 -6.40
C LYS A 326 20.02 48.46 -7.13
N ARG A 327 20.25 47.22 -6.69
CA ARG A 327 21.03 46.23 -7.47
C ARG A 327 20.09 45.20 -8.08
N GLY A 328 19.76 45.41 -9.36
CA GLY A 328 19.14 44.37 -10.19
C GLY A 328 17.63 44.24 -10.05
N SER A 329 16.88 45.28 -10.43
CA SER A 329 15.55 45.08 -11.03
C SER A 329 15.71 44.44 -12.43
N GLY A 330 16.30 43.24 -12.47
CA GLY A 330 16.21 42.35 -13.60
C GLY A 330 14.90 41.57 -13.47
N ALA A 331 13.91 41.97 -14.25
CA ALA A 331 12.75 41.17 -14.65
C ALA A 331 12.29 40.04 -13.70
N ILE A 332 11.35 40.36 -12.81
CA ILE A 332 10.23 39.44 -12.58
C ILE A 332 9.07 40.04 -13.37
N ARG A 333 9.02 39.73 -14.67
CA ARG A 333 7.77 39.81 -15.42
C ARG A 333 7.02 38.53 -15.06
N SER A 334 5.88 38.68 -14.41
CA SER A 334 4.85 37.64 -14.42
C SER A 334 4.55 37.30 -15.89
N GLN A 335 4.82 36.06 -16.29
CA GLN A 335 4.05 35.43 -17.36
C GLN A 335 2.81 34.81 -16.76
#